data_AF-A0A962MCB6-F1
#
_entry.id   AF-A0A962MCB6-F1
#
_cell.length_a   1.000
_cell.length_b   1.000
_cell.length_c   1.000
_cell.angle_alpha   90.00
_cell.angle_beta   90.00
_cell.angle_gamma   90.00
#
_symmetry.space_group_name_H-M   'P 1'
#
loop_
_entity.id
_entity.type
_entity.pdbx_description
1 polymer ?
#
loop_
_entity_poly.entity_id
_entity_poly.type
_entity_poly.pdbx_seq_one_letter_code
_entity_poly.pdbx_strand_id
1 'polypeptide(L)'
;MGSLSNFSENELLDHVFNAAYTAPTTIYLALCTADPTDAGTGASMNEVANSGSYARKAITVGAASSRRVTQNADVTFDQSTGAWGTVTHWAVVDSATYGAGNMLAHGAFGTSKSVVTSNTPSVASGEVYVEISAGVASNYLANNWLDLMFRNQTFTKPATYVGLTTATVADTNTGSTITEPSGNGYARVQVNINGGSTPVWTVASGGALSNSDDVDLGPASGSWGTITSMVIVDASSAGNLLMYDNTNVVDQAVGDGDSVSFPAGDLDVSLS
;
A
#
# COMPACT_ATOMS: atom_id res chain seq x y z
N MET A 1 -13.77 -8.37 -1.44
CA MET A 1 -12.77 -7.31 -1.24
C MET A 1 -11.50 -7.77 -1.89
N GLY A 2 -10.86 -6.91 -2.68
CA GLY A 2 -9.55 -7.22 -3.24
C GLY A 2 -8.41 -6.69 -2.38
N SER A 3 -7.29 -7.38 -2.46
CA SER A 3 -6.03 -7.07 -1.79
C SER A 3 -4.94 -6.76 -2.81
N LEU A 4 -3.91 -6.05 -2.37
CA LEU A 4 -2.69 -5.84 -3.16
C LEU A 4 -1.94 -7.16 -3.34
N SER A 5 -1.14 -7.26 -4.39
CA SER A 5 -0.14 -8.33 -4.51
C SER A 5 1.14 -7.98 -3.75
N ASN A 6 2.00 -8.96 -3.49
CA ASN A 6 3.35 -8.74 -2.94
C ASN A 6 4.14 -7.75 -3.79
N PHE A 7 3.97 -7.77 -5.12
CA PHE A 7 4.61 -6.81 -6.01
C PHE A 7 4.17 -5.39 -5.68
N SER A 8 2.87 -5.16 -5.58
CA SER A 8 2.31 -3.84 -5.30
C SER A 8 2.68 -3.33 -3.91
N GLU A 9 2.66 -4.21 -2.90
CA GLU A 9 3.06 -3.83 -1.54
C GLU A 9 4.52 -3.36 -1.52
N ASN A 10 5.42 -4.11 -2.15
CA ASN A 10 6.83 -3.72 -2.22
C ASN A 10 7.03 -2.40 -2.97
N GLU A 11 6.40 -2.22 -4.14
CA GLU A 11 6.54 -1.00 -4.93
C GLU A 11 5.94 0.23 -4.24
N LEU A 12 4.83 0.09 -3.51
CA LEU A 12 4.21 1.18 -2.76
C LEU A 12 5.03 1.57 -1.52
N LEU A 13 5.60 0.58 -0.83
CA LEU A 13 6.55 0.82 0.25
C LEU A 13 7.81 1.50 -0.30
N ASP A 14 8.45 0.94 -1.32
CA ASP A 14 9.63 1.56 -1.91
C ASP A 14 9.33 2.96 -2.47
N HIS A 15 8.14 3.22 -3.02
CA HIS A 15 7.76 4.56 -3.44
C HIS A 15 7.82 5.58 -2.29
N VAL A 16 7.47 5.18 -1.07
CA VAL A 16 7.53 6.05 0.11
C VAL A 16 8.93 6.09 0.70
N PHE A 17 9.60 4.95 0.81
CA PHE A 17 10.78 4.80 1.64
C PHE A 17 12.11 4.77 0.86
N ASN A 18 12.12 4.39 -0.42
CA ASN A 18 13.32 4.16 -1.22
C ASN A 18 13.29 4.77 -2.63
N ALA A 19 12.62 4.11 -3.59
CA ALA A 19 12.65 4.44 -5.01
C ALA A 19 11.24 4.74 -5.55
N ALA A 20 11.09 5.82 -6.31
CA ALA A 20 9.79 6.22 -6.82
C ALA A 20 9.22 5.19 -7.84
N TYR A 21 8.10 4.57 -7.49
CA TYR A 21 7.31 3.74 -8.40
C TYR A 21 6.74 4.55 -9.58
N THR A 22 6.79 3.96 -10.79
CA THR A 22 6.15 4.49 -12.00
C THR A 22 4.96 3.61 -12.36
N ALA A 23 3.75 4.13 -12.19
CA ALA A 23 2.53 3.39 -12.45
C ALA A 23 2.29 3.14 -13.96
N PRO A 24 1.62 2.04 -14.33
CA PRO A 24 1.29 1.76 -15.72
C PRO A 24 0.25 2.77 -16.25
N THR A 25 0.32 3.04 -17.56
CA THR A 25 -0.66 3.93 -18.23
C THR A 25 -2.02 3.30 -18.41
N THR A 26 -2.11 1.96 -18.39
CA THR A 26 -3.36 1.22 -18.51
C THR A 26 -3.26 -0.03 -17.65
N ILE A 27 -4.35 -0.32 -16.93
CA ILE A 27 -4.53 -1.54 -16.17
C ILE A 27 -5.60 -2.41 -16.81
N TYR A 28 -5.51 -3.71 -16.60
CA TYR A 28 -6.37 -4.70 -17.24
C TYR A 28 -6.98 -5.63 -16.19
N LEU A 29 -8.24 -6.00 -16.41
CA LEU A 29 -8.92 -7.04 -15.68
C LEU A 29 -8.66 -8.40 -16.35
N ALA A 30 -8.13 -9.33 -15.58
CA ALA A 30 -8.02 -10.74 -15.89
C ALA A 30 -9.02 -11.55 -15.07
N LEU A 31 -9.58 -12.60 -15.68
CA LEU A 31 -10.45 -13.56 -15.00
C LEU A 31 -9.60 -14.78 -14.59
N CYS A 32 -9.81 -15.26 -13.36
CA CYS A 32 -9.04 -16.35 -12.79
C CYS A 32 -9.96 -17.52 -12.37
N THR A 33 -9.46 -18.74 -12.56
CA THR A 33 -10.21 -19.98 -12.26
C THR A 33 -9.99 -20.48 -10.83
N ALA A 34 -8.97 -19.98 -10.16
CA ALA A 34 -8.66 -20.18 -8.75
C ALA A 34 -8.04 -18.90 -8.16
N ASP A 35 -7.78 -18.90 -6.86
CA ASP A 35 -7.14 -17.80 -6.14
C ASP A 35 -5.76 -17.49 -6.74
N PRO A 36 -5.50 -16.25 -7.21
CA PRO A 36 -4.20 -15.83 -7.71
C PRO A 36 -3.06 -15.88 -6.69
N THR A 37 -3.37 -15.77 -5.38
CA THR A 37 -2.45 -15.56 -4.25
C THR A 37 -1.66 -14.25 -4.33
N ASP A 38 -1.18 -13.72 -3.21
CA ASP A 38 -0.44 -12.44 -3.23
C ASP A 38 0.87 -12.49 -4.01
N ALA A 39 1.48 -13.68 -4.14
CA ALA A 39 2.68 -13.91 -4.94
C ALA A 39 2.41 -14.12 -6.45
N GLY A 40 1.14 -14.07 -6.87
CA GLY A 40 0.76 -14.22 -8.26
C GLY A 40 1.40 -13.17 -9.17
N THR A 41 1.69 -13.56 -10.40
CA THR A 41 2.19 -12.67 -11.47
C THR A 41 1.29 -12.79 -12.69
N GLY A 42 1.48 -11.96 -13.71
CA GLY A 42 0.81 -12.14 -14.99
C GLY A 42 1.03 -13.52 -15.63
N ALA A 43 2.03 -14.29 -15.18
CA ALA A 43 2.31 -15.67 -15.60
C ALA A 43 1.74 -16.75 -14.67
N SER A 44 1.46 -16.44 -13.39
CA SER A 44 1.18 -17.43 -12.34
C SER A 44 -0.11 -17.18 -11.55
N MET A 45 -0.95 -16.25 -11.96
CA MET A 45 -2.18 -15.82 -11.25
C MET A 45 -3.43 -16.69 -11.48
N ASN A 46 -3.28 -17.95 -11.91
CA ASN A 46 -4.41 -18.83 -12.23
C ASN A 46 -5.41 -18.24 -13.26
N GLU A 47 -4.90 -17.42 -14.18
CA GLU A 47 -5.67 -16.79 -15.25
C GLU A 47 -6.37 -17.83 -16.14
N VAL A 48 -7.56 -17.51 -16.63
CA VAL A 48 -8.23 -18.28 -17.70
C VAL A 48 -7.26 -18.47 -18.87
N ALA A 49 -7.11 -19.72 -19.33
CA ALA A 49 -6.16 -20.06 -20.38
C ALA A 49 -6.37 -19.21 -21.64
N ASN A 50 -5.27 -18.83 -22.29
CA ASN A 50 -5.23 -18.05 -23.54
C ASN A 50 -5.82 -18.80 -24.74
N SER A 51 -7.14 -19.01 -24.72
CA SER A 51 -7.88 -19.86 -25.64
C SER A 51 -9.36 -19.48 -25.63
N GLY A 52 -10.15 -20.00 -26.58
CA GLY A 52 -11.59 -19.79 -26.59
C GLY A 52 -12.02 -18.31 -26.72
N SER A 53 -11.18 -17.47 -27.33
CA SER A 53 -11.34 -16.01 -27.45
C SER A 53 -11.22 -15.21 -26.15
N TYR A 54 -10.73 -15.80 -25.05
CA TYR A 54 -10.43 -15.05 -23.84
C TYR A 54 -9.28 -14.06 -24.08
N ALA A 55 -9.46 -12.82 -23.60
CA ALA A 55 -8.44 -11.80 -23.53
C ALA A 55 -8.72 -10.87 -22.34
N ARG A 56 -7.66 -10.37 -21.70
CA ARG A 56 -7.75 -9.34 -20.65
C ARG A 56 -8.45 -8.09 -21.21
N LYS A 57 -9.23 -7.40 -20.39
CA LYS A 57 -9.91 -6.16 -20.80
C LYS A 57 -9.35 -4.97 -20.03
N ALA A 58 -9.04 -3.88 -20.74
CA ALA A 58 -8.64 -2.64 -20.10
C ALA A 58 -9.78 -2.14 -19.19
N ILE A 59 -9.43 -1.63 -18.01
CA ILE A 59 -10.40 -1.09 -17.07
C ILE A 59 -10.00 0.31 -16.60
N THR A 60 -10.99 1.03 -16.08
CA THR A 60 -10.79 2.26 -15.34
C THR A 60 -11.38 2.11 -13.94
N VAL A 61 -10.83 2.87 -12.99
CA VAL A 61 -11.36 2.97 -11.63
C VAL A 61 -11.68 4.42 -11.31
N GLY A 62 -12.67 4.63 -10.43
CA GLY A 62 -12.99 5.92 -9.85
C GLY A 62 -11.90 6.36 -8.86
N ALA A 63 -11.98 7.62 -8.44
CA ALA A 63 -11.00 8.19 -7.51
C ALA A 63 -10.95 7.45 -6.18
N ALA A 64 -9.73 7.32 -5.63
CA ALA A 64 -9.55 6.74 -4.32
C ALA A 64 -10.27 7.58 -3.27
N SER A 65 -11.12 6.92 -2.49
CA SER A 65 -11.79 7.54 -1.35
C SER A 65 -12.08 6.46 -0.33
N SER A 66 -12.09 6.83 0.95
CA SER A 66 -12.28 5.88 2.05
C SER A 66 -11.37 4.65 1.91
N ARG A 67 -10.12 4.86 1.48
CA ARG A 67 -9.07 3.82 1.34
C ARG A 67 -9.39 2.77 0.26
N ARG A 68 -10.23 3.11 -0.72
CA ARG A 68 -10.68 2.19 -1.77
C ARG A 68 -10.67 2.85 -3.15
N VAL A 69 -10.25 2.09 -4.16
CA VAL A 69 -10.56 2.35 -5.57
C VAL A 69 -11.53 1.31 -6.09
N THR A 70 -12.44 1.73 -6.96
CA THR A 70 -13.52 0.88 -7.46
C THR A 70 -13.65 1.04 -8.95
N GLN A 71 -13.71 -0.08 -9.65
CA GLN A 71 -13.93 -0.12 -11.09
C GLN A 71 -15.27 0.58 -11.43
N ASN A 72 -15.26 1.45 -12.44
CA ASN A 72 -16.31 2.47 -12.64
C ASN A 72 -17.05 2.41 -13.98
N ALA A 73 -16.98 1.26 -14.66
CA ALA A 73 -17.68 1.02 -15.92
C ALA A 73 -17.99 -0.48 -16.07
N ASP A 74 -18.96 -0.88 -16.87
CA ASP A 74 -19.14 -2.31 -17.15
C ASP A 74 -18.00 -2.83 -18.03
N VAL A 75 -17.52 -4.05 -17.76
CA VAL A 75 -16.48 -4.72 -18.56
C VAL A 75 -17.09 -5.93 -19.24
N THR A 76 -17.17 -5.90 -20.56
CA THR A 76 -17.68 -7.01 -21.37
C THR A 76 -16.51 -7.73 -22.05
N PHE A 77 -16.44 -9.04 -21.87
CA PHE A 77 -15.47 -9.90 -22.54
C PHE A 77 -15.99 -10.34 -23.90
N ASP A 78 -15.09 -10.80 -24.77
CA ASP A 78 -15.50 -11.31 -26.08
C ASP A 78 -16.34 -12.58 -25.92
N GLN A 79 -17.23 -12.87 -26.88
CA GLN A 79 -18.01 -14.10 -26.84
C GLN A 79 -17.07 -15.30 -26.86
N SER A 80 -17.27 -16.22 -25.92
CA SER A 80 -16.47 -17.42 -25.79
C SER A 80 -16.66 -18.35 -27.00
N THR A 81 -15.55 -18.74 -27.62
CA THR A 81 -15.54 -19.76 -28.70
C THR A 81 -15.24 -21.17 -28.16
N GLY A 82 -14.93 -21.28 -26.87
CA GLY A 82 -14.68 -22.51 -26.13
C GLY A 82 -15.06 -22.36 -24.66
N ALA A 83 -14.90 -23.41 -23.87
CA ALA A 83 -15.06 -23.31 -22.42
C ALA A 83 -13.84 -22.60 -21.79
N TRP A 84 -14.09 -21.66 -20.87
CA TRP A 84 -13.03 -21.00 -20.08
C TRP A 84 -12.90 -21.60 -18.68
N GLY A 85 -13.82 -22.49 -18.30
CA GLY A 85 -13.91 -23.05 -16.96
C GLY A 85 -14.78 -22.21 -16.01
N THR A 86 -14.66 -22.49 -14.71
CA THR A 86 -15.35 -21.75 -13.66
C THR A 86 -14.48 -20.58 -13.20
N VAL A 87 -14.91 -19.37 -13.53
CA VAL A 87 -14.29 -18.14 -13.04
C VAL A 87 -14.71 -17.92 -11.59
N THR A 88 -13.74 -17.77 -10.70
CA THR A 88 -13.94 -17.63 -9.25
C THR A 88 -13.31 -16.35 -8.70
N HIS A 89 -12.24 -15.88 -9.35
CA HIS A 89 -11.44 -14.73 -8.91
C HIS A 89 -11.17 -13.79 -10.08
N TRP A 90 -10.67 -12.61 -9.75
CA TRP A 90 -10.16 -11.63 -10.68
C TRP A 90 -8.76 -11.18 -10.27
N ALA A 91 -8.02 -10.69 -11.25
CA ALA A 91 -6.76 -9.99 -11.04
C ALA A 91 -6.76 -8.68 -11.85
N VAL A 92 -6.19 -7.62 -11.27
CA VAL A 92 -5.85 -6.39 -11.98
C VAL A 92 -4.36 -6.44 -12.30
N VAL A 93 -4.00 -6.28 -13.56
CA VAL A 93 -2.62 -6.42 -14.05
C VAL A 93 -2.21 -5.25 -14.93
N ASP A 94 -0.90 -5.03 -15.08
CA ASP A 94 -0.33 -3.89 -15.83
C ASP A 94 -0.10 -4.16 -17.33
N SER A 95 -0.43 -5.36 -17.82
CA SER A 95 -0.19 -5.76 -19.21
C SER A 95 -1.41 -6.41 -19.85
N ALA A 96 -1.66 -6.08 -21.12
CA ALA A 96 -2.68 -6.73 -21.94
C ALA A 96 -2.30 -8.17 -22.33
N THR A 97 -1.01 -8.50 -22.29
CA THR A 97 -0.48 -9.75 -22.83
C THR A 97 -0.60 -10.87 -21.81
N TYR A 98 -1.33 -11.93 -22.16
CA TYR A 98 -1.42 -13.15 -21.36
C TYR A 98 -0.03 -13.69 -21.00
N GLY A 99 0.14 -14.12 -19.74
CA GLY A 99 1.41 -14.67 -19.27
C GLY A 99 2.49 -13.63 -18.99
N ALA A 100 2.21 -12.33 -19.16
CA ALA A 100 3.15 -11.24 -18.94
C ALA A 100 2.57 -10.17 -18.01
N GLY A 101 3.44 -9.30 -17.53
CA GLY A 101 3.10 -8.20 -16.62
C GLY A 101 3.07 -8.61 -15.15
N ASN A 102 2.92 -7.61 -14.31
CA ASN A 102 2.77 -7.75 -12.87
C ASN A 102 1.29 -7.79 -12.52
N MET A 103 0.95 -8.62 -11.54
CA MET A 103 -0.34 -8.54 -10.89
C MET A 103 -0.27 -7.40 -9.87
N LEU A 104 -1.22 -6.48 -9.93
CA LEU A 104 -1.29 -5.33 -9.04
C LEU A 104 -2.20 -5.58 -7.84
N ALA A 105 -3.32 -6.27 -8.07
CA ALA A 105 -4.27 -6.64 -7.04
C ALA A 105 -5.10 -7.83 -7.50
N HIS A 106 -5.73 -8.50 -6.56
CA HIS A 106 -6.60 -9.64 -6.84
C HIS A 106 -7.73 -9.72 -5.81
N GLY A 107 -8.75 -10.53 -6.13
CA GLY A 107 -9.83 -10.81 -5.20
C GLY A 107 -10.80 -11.86 -5.73
N ALA A 108 -11.64 -12.38 -4.84
CA ALA A 108 -12.71 -13.29 -5.20
C ALA A 108 -13.93 -12.53 -5.74
N PHE A 109 -14.64 -13.13 -6.69
CA PHE A 109 -16.01 -12.73 -7.02
C PHE A 109 -16.96 -13.23 -5.94
N GLY A 110 -18.04 -12.48 -5.68
CA GLY A 110 -19.09 -12.93 -4.76
C GLY A 110 -19.85 -14.17 -5.26
N THR A 111 -19.81 -14.45 -6.56
CA THR A 111 -20.42 -15.65 -7.15
C THR A 111 -19.56 -16.14 -8.31
N SER A 112 -19.20 -17.42 -8.27
CA SER A 112 -18.46 -18.08 -9.34
C SER A 112 -19.33 -18.29 -10.58
N LYS A 113 -18.72 -18.21 -11.76
CA LYS A 113 -19.45 -18.35 -13.04
C LYS A 113 -18.74 -19.34 -13.95
N SER A 114 -19.45 -20.41 -14.32
CA SER A 114 -19.01 -21.30 -15.39
C SER A 114 -19.22 -20.63 -16.73
N VAL A 115 -18.14 -20.50 -17.51
CA VAL A 115 -18.18 -19.92 -18.85
C VAL A 115 -17.96 -21.02 -19.88
N VAL A 116 -19.02 -21.30 -20.63
CA VAL A 116 -19.04 -22.27 -21.73
C VAL A 116 -19.14 -21.54 -23.06
N THR A 117 -18.97 -22.25 -24.18
CA THR A 117 -19.07 -21.68 -25.54
C THR A 117 -20.36 -20.88 -25.75
N SER A 118 -20.27 -19.80 -26.51
CA SER A 118 -21.34 -18.84 -26.85
C SER A 118 -21.80 -17.94 -25.69
N ASN A 119 -21.19 -18.05 -24.51
CA ASN A 119 -21.40 -17.08 -23.43
C ASN A 119 -20.68 -15.77 -23.75
N THR A 120 -21.21 -14.65 -23.26
CA THR A 120 -20.54 -13.35 -23.30
C THR A 120 -20.43 -12.85 -21.86
N PRO A 121 -19.34 -13.16 -21.16
CA PRO A 121 -19.17 -12.76 -19.77
C PRO A 121 -19.06 -11.24 -19.64
N SER A 122 -19.63 -10.72 -18.56
CA SER A 122 -19.47 -9.33 -18.16
C SER A 122 -19.27 -9.23 -16.65
N VAL A 123 -18.54 -8.18 -16.26
CA VAL A 123 -18.38 -7.74 -14.88
C VAL A 123 -19.01 -6.37 -14.78
N ALA A 124 -20.05 -6.25 -13.95
CA ALA A 124 -20.76 -4.99 -13.78
C ALA A 124 -19.89 -3.96 -13.05
N SER A 125 -20.20 -2.68 -13.26
CA SER A 125 -19.52 -1.60 -12.56
C SER A 125 -19.57 -1.81 -11.03
N GLY A 126 -18.42 -1.67 -10.37
CA GLY A 126 -18.34 -1.73 -8.91
C GLY A 126 -18.11 -3.12 -8.30
N GLU A 127 -18.13 -4.18 -9.11
CA GLU A 127 -17.84 -5.55 -8.65
C GLU A 127 -16.36 -5.76 -8.27
N VAL A 128 -15.45 -5.00 -8.92
CA VAL A 128 -14.01 -5.06 -8.67
C VAL A 128 -13.57 -3.81 -7.91
N TYR A 129 -13.01 -4.01 -6.72
CA TYR A 129 -12.46 -2.94 -5.90
C TYR A 129 -11.26 -3.44 -5.07
N VAL A 130 -10.33 -2.53 -4.81
CA VAL A 130 -9.13 -2.75 -4.00
C VAL A 130 -9.20 -1.79 -2.81
N GLU A 131 -8.95 -2.29 -1.61
CA GLU A 131 -8.99 -1.52 -0.38
C GLU A 131 -7.76 -1.81 0.49
N ILE A 132 -7.23 -0.76 1.14
CA ILE A 132 -6.16 -0.89 2.13
C ILE A 132 -6.79 -0.80 3.53
N SER A 133 -6.59 -1.83 4.35
CA SER A 133 -7.14 -1.92 5.72
C SER A 133 -6.76 -0.72 6.59
N ALA A 134 -7.69 -0.29 7.45
CA ALA A 134 -7.46 0.78 8.44
C ALA A 134 -6.34 0.44 9.42
N GLY A 135 -5.69 1.46 9.99
CA GLY A 135 -4.62 1.29 10.98
C GLY A 135 -3.25 0.85 10.45
N VAL A 136 -3.12 0.57 9.15
CA VAL A 136 -1.82 0.26 8.50
C VAL A 136 -1.12 1.54 8.00
N ALA A 137 -1.90 2.44 7.41
CA ALA A 137 -1.46 3.70 6.83
C ALA A 137 -2.53 4.75 7.04
N SER A 138 -2.17 6.04 7.05
CA SER A 138 -3.17 7.11 7.13
C SER A 138 -4.13 7.09 5.93
N ASN A 139 -5.28 7.77 6.06
CA ASN A 139 -6.18 7.96 4.93
C ASN A 139 -5.52 8.73 3.78
N TYR A 140 -4.61 9.65 4.10
CA TYR A 140 -3.84 10.37 3.09
C TYR A 140 -2.98 9.41 2.27
N LEU A 141 -2.18 8.57 2.95
CA LEU A 141 -1.26 7.68 2.27
C LEU A 141 -2.00 6.58 1.50
N ALA A 142 -3.00 5.94 2.12
CA ALA A 142 -3.78 4.89 1.48
C ALA A 142 -4.45 5.37 0.17
N ASN A 143 -5.06 6.56 0.18
CA ASN A 143 -5.70 7.09 -1.03
C ASN A 143 -4.68 7.46 -2.11
N ASN A 144 -3.55 8.10 -1.74
CA ASN A 144 -2.50 8.45 -2.69
C ASN A 144 -1.85 7.22 -3.33
N TRP A 145 -1.62 6.15 -2.56
CA TRP A 145 -1.10 4.89 -3.09
C TRP A 145 -2.05 4.26 -4.11
N LEU A 146 -3.35 4.20 -3.80
CA LEU A 146 -4.33 3.65 -4.72
C LEU A 146 -4.50 4.50 -5.98
N ASP A 147 -4.51 5.84 -5.84
CA ASP A 147 -4.57 6.76 -6.97
C ASP A 147 -3.30 6.71 -7.83
N LEU A 148 -2.11 6.59 -7.23
CA LEU A 148 -0.85 6.37 -7.94
C LEU A 148 -0.93 5.08 -8.75
N MET A 149 -1.17 3.95 -8.09
CA MET A 149 -1.03 2.63 -8.69
C MET A 149 -2.10 2.31 -9.74
N PHE A 150 -3.36 2.64 -9.48
CA PHE A 150 -4.48 2.21 -10.32
C PHE A 150 -5.00 3.29 -11.26
N ARG A 151 -4.60 4.55 -11.07
CA ARG A 151 -5.06 5.69 -11.88
C ARG A 151 -3.93 6.54 -12.43
N ASN A 152 -2.68 6.17 -12.18
CA ASN A 152 -1.50 6.91 -12.60
C ASN A 152 -1.61 8.40 -12.25
N GLN A 153 -2.15 8.70 -11.05
CA GLN A 153 -2.17 10.06 -10.54
C GLN A 153 -0.83 10.37 -9.89
N THR A 154 -0.41 11.63 -10.00
CA THR A 154 0.88 12.04 -9.44
C THR A 154 0.83 12.00 -7.91
N PHE A 155 1.59 11.06 -7.33
CA PHE A 155 2.06 11.10 -5.96
C PHE A 155 3.58 11.15 -6.03
N THR A 156 4.17 12.24 -5.58
CA THR A 156 5.64 12.36 -5.56
C THR A 156 6.15 11.64 -4.32
N LYS A 157 7.19 10.82 -4.49
CA LYS A 157 7.88 10.16 -3.38
C LYS A 157 8.16 11.19 -2.26
N PRO A 158 7.64 10.99 -1.04
CA PRO A 158 7.91 11.87 0.08
C PRO A 158 9.31 11.63 0.68
N ALA A 159 9.77 12.59 1.47
CA ALA A 159 10.78 12.32 2.51
C ALA A 159 10.10 11.58 3.67
N THR A 160 10.86 10.97 4.57
CA THR A 160 10.31 10.27 5.73
C THR A 160 11.00 10.71 7.01
N TYR A 161 10.20 11.06 8.01
CA TYR A 161 10.64 11.47 9.32
C TYR A 161 9.93 10.64 10.38
N VAL A 162 10.69 10.07 11.32
CA VAL A 162 10.18 9.38 12.50
C VAL A 162 9.97 10.40 13.61
N GLY A 163 8.81 10.34 14.27
CA GLY A 163 8.44 11.19 15.40
C GLY A 163 7.64 10.43 16.45
N LEU A 164 7.37 11.10 17.57
CA LEU A 164 6.63 10.58 18.72
C LEU A 164 5.44 11.47 19.03
N THR A 165 4.39 10.90 19.59
CA THR A 165 3.20 11.64 20.03
C THR A 165 2.86 11.35 21.48
N THR A 166 2.21 12.31 22.13
CA THR A 166 1.69 12.23 23.51
C THR A 166 0.20 11.92 23.57
N ALA A 167 -0.40 11.61 22.42
CA ALA A 167 -1.77 11.15 22.29
C ALA A 167 -1.86 10.14 21.14
N THR A 168 -2.86 9.26 21.22
CA THR A 168 -3.16 8.26 20.19
C THR A 168 -3.43 8.91 18.83
N VAL A 169 -2.91 8.29 17.77
CA VAL A 169 -3.05 8.76 16.39
C VAL A 169 -4.20 8.03 15.69
N ALA A 170 -4.93 8.72 14.82
CA ALA A 170 -5.98 8.16 13.98
C ALA A 170 -5.64 8.34 12.50
N ASP A 171 -6.21 7.49 11.64
CA ASP A 171 -6.02 7.54 10.18
C ASP A 171 -6.34 8.90 9.54
N THR A 172 -7.17 9.72 10.19
CA THR A 172 -7.56 11.06 9.73
C THR A 172 -6.59 12.16 10.14
N ASN A 173 -5.64 11.89 11.04
CA ASN A 173 -4.67 12.88 11.43
C ASN A 173 -3.73 13.23 10.27
N THR A 174 -3.23 14.47 10.30
CA THR A 174 -2.11 14.94 9.50
C THR A 174 -0.91 15.21 10.40
N GLY A 175 0.26 15.42 9.80
CA GLY A 175 1.45 15.83 10.54
C GLY A 175 1.31 17.19 11.24
N SER A 176 0.23 17.94 10.98
CA SER A 176 -0.12 19.18 11.71
C SER A 176 -1.11 18.98 12.85
N THR A 177 -1.83 17.85 12.89
CA THR A 177 -2.88 17.59 13.90
C THR A 177 -2.47 16.54 14.94
N ILE A 178 -1.38 15.80 14.70
CA ILE A 178 -0.78 14.93 15.71
C ILE A 178 -0.25 15.78 16.88
N THR A 179 -0.31 15.23 18.09
CA THR A 179 0.14 15.94 19.31
C THR A 179 1.55 15.50 19.68
N GLU A 180 2.55 16.24 19.22
CA GLU A 180 3.95 15.96 19.49
C GLU A 180 4.46 16.64 20.77
N PRO A 181 5.54 16.13 21.37
CA PRO A 181 6.34 16.92 22.31
C PRO A 181 6.79 18.24 21.66
N SER A 182 7.01 19.26 22.48
CA SER A 182 7.52 20.56 22.01
C SER A 182 8.63 21.08 22.91
N GLY A 183 9.70 21.56 22.30
CA GLY A 183 10.89 22.03 23.01
C GLY A 183 11.72 20.90 23.62
N ASN A 184 12.56 21.24 24.59
CA ASN A 184 13.37 20.29 25.37
C ASN A 184 14.21 19.30 24.54
N GLY A 185 14.66 19.72 23.35
CA GLY A 185 15.50 18.91 22.47
C GLY A 185 14.74 17.96 21.54
N TYR A 186 13.42 17.86 21.63
CA TYR A 186 12.64 17.01 20.74
C TYR A 186 12.63 17.56 19.30
N ALA A 187 12.94 16.70 18.35
CA ALA A 187 12.74 16.92 16.93
C ALA A 187 12.48 15.57 16.23
N ARG A 188 11.76 15.61 15.11
CA ARG A 188 11.61 14.43 14.24
C ARG A 188 12.96 14.08 13.60
N VAL A 189 13.23 12.80 13.42
CA VAL A 189 14.47 12.31 12.81
C VAL A 189 14.20 11.89 11.38
N GLN A 190 14.96 12.44 10.42
CA GLN A 190 14.86 12.00 9.03
C GLN A 190 15.46 10.61 8.90
N VAL A 191 14.71 9.68 8.32
CA VAL A 191 15.22 8.38 7.89
C VAL A 191 15.24 8.38 6.37
N ASN A 192 16.38 8.07 5.79
CA ASN A 192 16.65 8.25 4.37
C ASN A 192 16.48 6.94 3.58
N ILE A 193 16.51 7.08 2.27
CA ILE A 193 16.50 5.95 1.34
C ILE A 193 17.72 5.05 1.58
N ASN A 194 17.60 3.77 1.22
CA ASN A 194 18.73 2.85 1.21
C ASN A 194 19.90 3.41 0.37
N GLY A 195 21.12 3.38 0.93
CA GLY A 195 22.31 3.97 0.32
C GLY A 195 22.43 5.50 0.47
N GLY A 196 21.49 6.15 1.17
CA GLY A 196 21.56 7.55 1.56
C GLY A 196 22.42 7.81 2.81
N SER A 197 22.29 9.01 3.39
CA SER A 197 22.90 9.33 4.68
C SER A 197 22.15 8.62 5.82
N THR A 198 22.88 8.14 6.83
CA THR A 198 22.26 7.46 7.96
C THR A 198 21.42 8.43 8.82
N PRO A 199 20.31 7.96 9.43
CA PRO A 199 19.79 6.59 9.36
C PRO A 199 19.07 6.32 8.03
N VAL A 200 19.10 5.07 7.56
CA VAL A 200 18.43 4.64 6.32
C VAL A 200 17.41 3.52 6.53
N TRP A 201 16.46 3.40 5.61
CA TRP A 201 15.58 2.23 5.48
C TRP A 201 16.27 1.07 4.75
N THR A 202 15.84 -0.15 5.02
CA THR A 202 16.06 -1.31 4.15
C THR A 202 15.15 -1.23 2.91
N VAL A 203 15.45 -2.04 1.90
CA VAL A 203 14.61 -2.14 0.69
C VAL A 203 13.39 -3.02 0.99
N ALA A 204 12.22 -2.64 0.47
CA ALA A 204 11.00 -3.42 0.69
C ALA A 204 11.12 -4.85 0.13
N SER A 205 10.70 -5.83 0.92
CA SER A 205 10.64 -7.22 0.51
C SER A 205 9.56 -7.94 1.32
N GLY A 206 8.76 -8.75 0.63
CA GLY A 206 7.67 -9.49 1.28
C GLY A 206 6.63 -8.61 1.95
N GLY A 207 6.40 -7.39 1.43
CA GLY A 207 5.43 -6.45 1.99
C GLY A 207 5.92 -5.70 3.22
N ALA A 208 7.23 -5.75 3.54
CA ALA A 208 7.80 -5.07 4.70
C ALA A 208 9.20 -4.50 4.45
N LEU A 209 9.60 -3.54 5.30
CA LEU A 209 10.96 -3.02 5.45
C LEU A 209 11.19 -2.58 6.90
N SER A 210 12.44 -2.24 7.22
CA SER A 210 12.82 -1.77 8.55
C SER A 210 13.93 -0.72 8.50
N ASN A 211 14.23 -0.06 9.61
CA ASN A 211 15.39 0.83 9.72
C ASN A 211 16.69 0.00 9.75
N SER A 212 17.67 0.37 8.93
CA SER A 212 18.98 -0.30 8.87
C SER A 212 20.00 0.25 9.87
N ASP A 213 19.74 1.44 10.41
CA ASP A 213 20.56 2.10 11.42
C ASP A 213 19.70 2.52 12.60
N ASP A 214 20.33 2.80 13.73
CA ASP A 214 19.67 3.37 14.90
C ASP A 214 19.02 4.72 14.54
N VAL A 215 17.74 4.87 14.87
CA VAL A 215 17.00 6.12 14.78
C VAL A 215 17.01 6.77 16.16
N ASP A 216 17.95 7.67 16.40
CA ASP A 216 18.14 8.35 17.69
C ASP A 216 17.43 9.72 17.71
N LEU A 217 16.40 9.88 18.56
CA LEU A 217 15.69 11.14 18.78
C LEU A 217 16.41 12.06 19.81
N GLY A 218 17.54 11.59 20.35
CA GLY A 218 18.41 12.32 21.26
C GLY A 218 17.99 12.23 22.73
N PRO A 219 18.82 12.77 23.62
CA PRO A 219 18.44 12.94 25.02
C PRO A 219 17.47 14.12 25.16
N ALA A 220 16.44 13.92 25.96
CA ALA A 220 15.55 14.98 26.40
C ALA A 220 16.30 15.92 27.37
N SER A 221 16.16 17.23 27.16
CA SER A 221 16.72 18.28 28.04
C SER A 221 15.68 18.84 29.03
N GLY A 222 14.61 18.08 29.22
CA GLY A 222 13.40 18.43 29.95
C GLY A 222 12.27 17.49 29.54
N SER A 223 11.12 17.51 30.22
CA SER A 223 10.06 16.54 29.95
C SER A 223 9.48 16.67 28.53
N TRP A 224 9.28 15.53 27.87
CA TRP A 224 8.50 15.43 26.62
C TRP A 224 7.06 14.97 26.86
N GLY A 225 6.66 14.79 28.11
CA GLY A 225 5.39 14.17 28.50
C GLY A 225 5.43 12.64 28.43
N THR A 226 4.25 12.03 28.45
CA THR A 226 4.07 10.58 28.23
C THR A 226 3.90 10.33 26.75
N ILE A 227 4.84 9.61 26.15
CA ILE A 227 4.76 9.17 24.77
C ILE A 227 3.81 7.99 24.69
N THR A 228 2.86 8.03 23.76
CA THR A 228 1.82 7.00 23.59
C THR A 228 1.82 6.36 22.21
N SER A 229 2.49 6.98 21.23
CA SER A 229 2.51 6.48 19.85
C SER A 229 3.74 6.98 19.10
N MET A 230 4.07 6.30 18.02
CA MET A 230 5.08 6.74 17.05
C MET A 230 4.44 7.04 15.70
N VAL A 231 5.06 7.92 14.93
CA VAL A 231 4.57 8.35 13.62
C VAL A 231 5.69 8.36 12.59
N ILE A 232 5.32 8.13 11.34
CA ILE A 232 6.11 8.45 10.16
C ILE A 232 5.36 9.53 9.40
N VAL A 233 6.04 10.63 9.09
CA VAL A 233 5.49 11.82 8.44
C VAL A 233 6.41 12.28 7.31
N ASP A 234 5.91 13.12 6.40
CA ASP A 234 6.65 13.53 5.20
C ASP A 234 7.46 14.83 5.32
N ALA A 235 7.48 15.45 6.50
CA ALA A 235 8.18 16.70 6.74
C ALA A 235 8.79 16.78 8.15
N SER A 236 9.84 17.60 8.30
CA SER A 236 10.49 17.85 9.60
C SER A 236 9.61 18.60 10.61
N SER A 237 8.54 19.25 10.14
CA SER A 237 7.48 19.85 10.95
C SER A 237 6.20 19.91 10.12
N ALA A 238 5.02 19.89 10.77
CA ALA A 238 3.74 19.82 10.07
C ALA A 238 3.69 18.61 9.10
N GLY A 239 3.37 18.83 7.82
CA GLY A 239 3.33 17.78 6.80
C GLY A 239 2.11 16.87 6.90
N ASN A 240 2.18 15.73 6.22
CA ASN A 240 1.18 14.68 6.19
C ASN A 240 1.60 13.50 7.04
N LEU A 241 0.62 12.86 7.67
CA LEU A 241 0.82 11.57 8.33
C LEU A 241 0.92 10.50 7.25
N LEU A 242 1.96 9.67 7.31
CA LEU A 242 2.14 8.54 6.42
C LEU A 242 1.66 7.27 7.12
N MET A 243 2.29 6.93 8.23
CA MET A 243 2.02 5.75 9.04
C MET A 243 2.17 6.07 10.52
N TYR A 244 1.65 5.20 11.38
CA TYR A 244 1.77 5.33 12.83
C TYR A 244 1.62 3.98 13.51
N ASP A 245 2.06 3.91 14.76
CA ASP A 245 1.80 2.77 15.64
C ASP A 245 1.41 3.26 17.02
N ASN A 246 0.19 2.91 17.44
CA ASN A 246 -0.33 3.16 18.79
C ASN A 246 -0.21 1.93 19.70
N THR A 247 -0.05 0.73 19.13
CA THR A 247 -0.27 -0.54 19.84
C THR A 247 1.03 -1.13 20.36
N ASN A 248 2.12 -1.05 19.59
CA ASN A 248 3.41 -1.58 20.01
C ASN A 248 4.28 -0.55 20.74
N VAL A 249 3.79 0.68 20.89
CA VAL A 249 4.40 1.69 21.76
C VAL A 249 3.85 1.50 23.17
N VAL A 250 4.73 1.23 24.12
CA VAL A 250 4.38 1.23 25.54
C VAL A 250 4.41 2.64 26.07
N ASP A 251 3.30 3.08 26.68
CA ASP A 251 3.19 4.42 27.27
C ASP A 251 4.33 4.68 28.26
N GLN A 252 5.16 5.69 27.97
CA GLN A 252 6.34 5.98 28.77
C GLN A 252 6.56 7.49 28.91
N ALA A 253 6.73 7.94 30.16
CA ALA A 253 7.14 9.32 30.44
C ALA A 253 8.63 9.48 30.12
N VAL A 254 8.95 10.55 29.39
CA VAL A 254 10.34 10.92 29.08
C VAL A 254 10.69 12.19 29.87
N GLY A 255 11.69 12.08 30.73
CA GLY A 255 12.21 13.12 31.60
C GLY A 255 13.57 13.66 31.14
N ASP A 256 14.11 14.62 31.90
CA ASP A 256 15.44 15.19 31.62
C ASP A 256 16.54 14.13 31.73
N GLY A 257 17.39 14.04 30.71
CA GLY A 257 18.47 13.07 30.59
C GLY A 257 18.09 11.70 30.01
N ASP A 258 16.80 11.43 29.78
CA ASP A 258 16.35 10.20 29.12
C ASP A 258 16.65 10.27 27.62
N SER A 259 17.15 9.18 27.04
CA SER A 259 17.35 9.03 25.60
C SER A 259 16.28 8.13 25.00
N VAL A 260 15.76 8.53 23.84
CA VAL A 260 14.82 7.71 23.06
C VAL A 260 15.44 7.38 21.70
N SER A 261 15.59 6.08 21.45
CA SER A 261 16.10 5.59 20.17
C SER A 261 15.37 4.31 19.77
N PHE A 262 15.35 4.04 18.47
CA PHE A 262 14.97 2.76 17.91
C PHE A 262 16.23 2.12 17.30
N PRO A 263 16.77 1.05 17.89
CA PRO A 263 17.87 0.30 17.32
C PRO A 263 17.61 -0.16 15.88
N ALA A 264 18.67 -0.40 15.12
CA ALA A 264 18.56 -1.00 13.79
C ALA A 264 17.69 -2.28 13.81
N GLY A 265 16.66 -2.30 12.97
CA GLY A 265 15.71 -3.40 12.84
C GLY A 265 14.49 -3.34 13.76
N ASP A 266 14.41 -2.38 14.69
CA ASP A 266 13.29 -2.31 15.65
C ASP A 266 12.07 -1.53 15.10
N LEU A 267 12.23 -0.75 14.02
CA LEU A 267 11.12 -0.11 13.31
C LEU A 267 10.73 -0.95 12.10
N ASP A 268 9.76 -1.84 12.29
CA ASP A 268 9.15 -2.60 11.19
C ASP A 268 7.99 -1.80 10.55
N VAL A 269 8.03 -1.69 9.23
CA VAL A 269 6.97 -1.09 8.42
C VAL A 269 6.43 -2.18 7.48
N SER A 270 5.14 -2.50 7.59
CA SER A 270 4.50 -3.57 6.82
C SER A 270 3.17 -3.14 6.20
N LEU A 271 2.88 -3.65 4.99
CA LEU A 271 1.54 -3.66 4.39
C LEU A 271 0.86 -5.04 4.45
N SER A 272 1.62 -6.09 4.76
CA SER A 272 1.14 -7.46 4.98
C SER A 272 0.68 -7.71 6.42
#